data_AF-A0A7C1YUC1-F1
#
_entry.id   AF-A0A7C1YUC1-F1
#
_cell.length_a   1.000
_cell.length_b   1.000
_cell.length_c   1.000
_cell.angle_alpha   90.00
_cell.angle_beta   90.00
_cell.angle_gamma   90.00
#
_symmetry.space_group_name_H-M   'P 1'
#
loop_
_entity.id
_entity.type
_entity.pdbx_description
1 polymer ?
#
loop_
_entity_poly.entity_id
_entity_poly.type
_entity_poly.pdbx_seq_one_letter_code
_entity_poly.pdbx_strand_id
1 'polypeptide(L)'
;MIGEMVELERLLLPSPTSGDEQRPLDPECPAAEGADEALAELDRLIESLLPDSTRVAGAEDRRVASAYLIVSSKGALVERYGRPGFNQLDNDLRALKQAIETHTGLEASIIYVDDVGSLDPYGLQPVNPANPWQVKKLIDELDARLGDRGRAIRYLLIVGGDSVVPFHRLPNPADDQDLDVPSDNPYASRDANYLIPERAVGRIPDGEGEGSLFLRSLIQAAVAGHQRLATGKGLL
;
A
#
# COMPACT_ATOMS: atom_id res chain seq x y z
N MET A 1 -51.51 23.53 10.16
CA MET A 1 -50.59 23.87 11.26
C MET A 1 -49.19 23.72 10.73
N ILE A 2 -48.58 24.88 10.46
CA ILE A 2 -47.25 25.10 9.90
C ILE A 2 -46.56 25.97 10.96
N GLY A 3 -45.33 25.65 11.33
CA GLY A 3 -44.48 26.44 12.24
C GLY A 3 -43.13 25.74 12.33
N GLU A 4 -42.13 26.24 11.59
CA GLU A 4 -40.98 27.01 12.14
C GLU A 4 -39.98 26.07 12.84
N MET A 5 -38.80 25.71 12.31
CA MET A 5 -37.70 26.57 11.83
C MET A 5 -37.54 27.84 12.67
N VAL A 6 -36.56 27.85 13.58
CA VAL A 6 -35.38 28.76 13.57
C VAL A 6 -34.66 28.66 14.93
N GLU A 7 -33.32 28.70 14.86
CA GLU A 7 -32.34 29.01 15.92
C GLU A 7 -32.22 28.10 17.16
N LEU A 8 -31.12 27.35 17.20
CA LEU A 8 -30.30 27.17 18.41
C LEU A 8 -28.87 26.78 18.00
N GLU A 9 -28.26 27.66 17.20
CA GLU A 9 -26.81 27.84 17.24
C GLU A 9 -26.41 28.39 18.62
N ARG A 10 -25.20 28.05 19.07
CA ARG A 10 -24.47 28.61 20.23
C ARG A 10 -24.87 28.08 21.61
N LEU A 11 -24.34 26.89 21.94
CA LEU A 11 -24.07 26.55 23.34
C LEU A 11 -22.60 26.15 23.50
N LEU A 12 -21.93 26.83 24.44
CA LEU A 12 -20.69 26.48 25.15
C LEU A 12 -19.34 26.69 24.45
N LEU A 13 -18.95 27.96 24.32
CA LEU A 13 -17.57 28.37 24.56
C LEU A 13 -17.56 29.38 25.72
N PRO A 14 -16.75 29.17 26.79
CA PRO A 14 -16.62 30.15 27.86
C PRO A 14 -15.69 31.30 27.44
N SER A 15 -16.16 32.54 27.64
CA SER A 15 -15.39 33.77 27.43
C SER A 15 -14.37 33.99 28.57
N PRO A 16 -13.13 34.42 28.30
CA PRO A 16 -12.20 34.82 29.35
C PRO A 16 -12.46 36.26 29.78
N THR A 17 -12.84 36.42 31.05
CA THR A 17 -12.82 37.69 31.78
C THR A 17 -11.40 38.09 32.13
N SER A 18 -11.07 39.35 31.84
CA SER A 18 -9.90 40.10 32.30
C SER A 18 -9.86 40.22 33.82
N GLY A 19 -8.72 39.88 34.44
CA GLY A 19 -8.44 40.15 35.84
C GLY A 19 -6.93 40.20 36.05
N ASP A 20 -6.41 41.42 36.17
CA ASP A 20 -5.03 41.77 36.47
C ASP A 20 -4.80 41.55 37.97
N GLU A 21 -3.95 40.60 38.36
CA GLU A 21 -3.37 40.57 39.71
C GLU A 21 -1.96 39.98 39.65
N GLN A 22 -1.00 40.89 39.83
CA GLN A 22 0.44 40.68 39.72
C GLN A 22 0.95 39.65 40.73
N ARG A 23 1.76 38.70 40.24
CA ARG A 23 2.59 37.80 41.06
C ARG A 23 4.07 38.16 40.83
N PRO A 24 4.93 38.20 41.86
CA PRO A 24 6.28 38.75 41.75
C PRO A 24 7.16 37.93 40.80
N LEU A 25 7.98 38.64 40.01
CA LEU A 25 9.04 38.07 39.18
C LEU A 25 10.24 37.71 40.07
N ASP A 26 10.47 36.42 40.29
CA ASP A 26 11.76 35.91 40.71
C ASP A 26 12.65 35.67 39.47
N PRO A 27 13.98 35.83 39.61
CA PRO A 27 14.86 36.20 38.51
C PRO A 27 15.26 35.03 37.60
N GLU A 28 15.33 35.34 36.30
CA GLU A 28 16.15 34.75 35.23
C GLU A 28 16.62 33.28 35.41
N CYS A 29 15.95 32.38 34.69
CA CYS A 29 16.54 31.10 34.30
C CYS A 29 17.56 31.38 33.17
N PRO A 30 18.87 31.19 33.36
CA PRO A 30 19.87 31.44 32.33
C PRO A 30 19.91 30.22 31.41
N ALA A 31 19.02 30.16 30.43
CA ALA A 31 18.98 29.09 29.44
C ALA A 31 18.58 29.57 28.04
N ALA A 32 18.78 30.87 27.74
CA ALA A 32 18.51 31.41 26.41
C ALA A 32 19.75 31.46 25.51
N GLU A 33 20.97 31.57 26.05
CA GLU A 33 22.18 31.76 25.23
C GLU A 33 22.75 30.48 24.62
N GLY A 34 22.44 29.29 25.17
CA GLY A 34 22.95 28.01 24.65
C GLY A 34 21.99 27.26 23.72
N ALA A 35 20.71 27.64 23.70
CA ALA A 35 19.69 26.93 22.92
C ALA A 35 19.80 27.23 21.42
N ASP A 36 20.04 28.50 21.08
CA ASP A 36 20.23 28.93 19.69
C ASP A 36 21.54 28.39 19.11
N GLU A 37 22.58 28.28 19.93
CA GLU A 37 23.87 27.71 19.52
C GLU A 37 23.78 26.19 19.33
N ALA A 38 23.04 25.49 20.19
CA ALA A 38 22.75 24.06 20.04
C ALA A 38 21.86 23.77 18.81
N LEU A 39 20.88 24.63 18.52
CA LEU A 39 20.05 24.54 17.32
C LEU A 39 20.87 24.79 16.05
N ALA A 40 21.74 25.80 16.05
CA ALA A 40 22.63 26.07 14.92
C ALA A 40 23.62 24.93 14.66
N GLU A 41 24.11 24.28 15.71
CA GLU A 41 25.01 23.12 15.56
C GLU A 41 24.27 21.87 15.09
N LEU A 42 23.02 21.68 15.52
CA LEU A 42 22.13 20.63 15.02
C LEU A 42 21.83 20.83 13.53
N ASP A 43 21.54 22.05 13.10
CA ASP A 43 21.28 22.39 11.70
C ASP A 43 22.53 22.15 10.83
N ARG A 44 23.73 22.50 11.31
CA ARG A 44 24.99 22.16 10.63
C ARG A 44 25.22 20.65 10.53
N LEU A 45 24.90 19.90 11.58
CA LEU A 45 24.99 18.44 11.57
C LEU A 45 24.01 17.84 10.56
N ILE A 46 22.78 18.34 10.50
CA ILE A 46 21.80 17.97 9.48
C ILE A 46 22.35 18.27 8.09
N GLU A 47 22.87 19.47 7.83
CA GLU A 47 23.48 19.80 6.53
C GLU A 47 24.69 18.91 6.19
N SER A 48 25.49 18.51 7.17
CA SER A 48 26.63 17.62 6.96
C SER A 48 26.25 16.14 6.73
N LEU A 49 25.09 15.72 7.24
CA LEU A 49 24.56 14.36 7.13
C LEU A 49 23.61 14.19 5.95
N LEU A 50 23.04 15.29 5.44
CA LEU A 50 22.38 15.31 4.15
C LEU A 50 23.45 15.01 3.10
N PRO A 51 23.39 13.83 2.43
CA PRO A 51 24.34 13.55 1.37
C PRO A 51 24.24 14.64 0.32
N ASP A 52 25.39 15.07 -0.19
CA ASP A 52 25.55 16.03 -1.27
C ASP A 52 24.77 15.54 -2.50
N SER A 53 23.46 15.81 -2.52
CA SER A 53 22.48 15.15 -3.40
C SER A 53 22.59 15.63 -4.84
N THR A 54 23.68 16.32 -5.18
CA THR A 54 23.93 16.89 -6.50
C THR A 54 25.35 16.65 -7.03
N ARG A 55 26.21 15.84 -6.37
CA ARG A 55 27.54 15.51 -6.92
C ARG A 55 27.97 14.07 -6.71
N VAL A 56 27.33 13.16 -7.43
CA VAL A 56 28.03 12.00 -8.01
C VAL A 56 27.74 11.98 -9.52
N ALA A 57 28.40 12.89 -10.24
CA ALA A 57 28.60 12.72 -11.67
C ALA A 57 29.60 11.57 -11.85
N GLY A 58 29.11 10.34 -12.04
CA GLY A 58 29.99 9.18 -12.17
C GLY A 58 29.37 7.78 -12.02
N ALA A 59 28.07 7.61 -12.19
CA ALA A 59 27.40 6.36 -12.53
C ALA A 59 26.00 6.76 -12.98
N GLU A 60 25.46 6.16 -14.04
CA GLU A 60 24.11 6.49 -14.50
C GLU A 60 23.09 6.31 -13.36
N ASP A 61 22.58 7.40 -12.80
CA ASP A 61 21.45 7.39 -11.87
C ASP A 61 20.19 7.00 -12.66
N ARG A 62 20.11 5.72 -12.99
CA ARG A 62 18.96 5.15 -13.68
C ARG A 62 17.83 5.07 -12.67
N ARG A 63 17.09 6.17 -12.54
CA ARG A 63 15.88 6.29 -11.72
C ARG A 63 15.00 5.05 -11.98
N VAL A 64 14.91 4.17 -10.98
CA VAL A 64 14.18 2.90 -11.12
C VAL A 64 12.69 3.21 -11.22
N ALA A 65 12.07 2.83 -12.33
CA ALA A 65 10.66 3.10 -12.54
C ALA A 65 9.78 2.19 -11.66
N SER A 66 8.70 2.76 -11.13
CA SER A 66 7.79 2.02 -10.24
C SER A 66 6.81 1.16 -11.04
N ALA A 67 6.62 -0.08 -10.62
CA ALA A 67 5.68 -1.02 -11.19
C ALA A 67 4.55 -1.36 -10.19
N TYR A 68 3.35 -1.61 -10.73
CA TYR A 68 2.19 -2.09 -9.97
C TYR A 68 1.91 -3.56 -10.35
N LEU A 69 1.91 -4.45 -9.37
CA LEU A 69 1.63 -5.87 -9.59
C LEU A 69 0.28 -6.24 -8.99
N ILE A 70 -0.58 -6.87 -9.79
CA ILE A 70 -1.83 -7.51 -9.34
C ILE A 70 -1.59 -9.02 -9.37
N VAL A 71 -1.75 -9.70 -8.24
CA VAL A 71 -1.46 -11.13 -8.10
C VAL A 71 -2.70 -11.91 -7.69
N SER A 72 -2.91 -13.07 -8.31
CA SER A 72 -3.94 -14.05 -7.92
C SER A 72 -3.53 -15.47 -8.32
N SER A 73 -4.43 -16.44 -8.18
CA SER A 73 -4.29 -17.81 -8.69
C SER A 73 -5.43 -18.12 -9.65
N LYS A 74 -5.12 -18.48 -10.89
CA LYS A 74 -6.11 -18.84 -11.90
C LYS A 74 -6.76 -20.17 -11.56
N GLY A 75 -5.97 -21.16 -11.15
CA GLY A 75 -6.45 -22.48 -10.76
C GLY A 75 -7.44 -22.39 -9.60
N ALA A 76 -7.07 -21.69 -8.52
CA ALA A 76 -7.94 -21.54 -7.35
C ALA A 76 -9.21 -20.73 -7.66
N LEU A 77 -9.13 -19.66 -8.47
CA LEU A 77 -10.33 -18.93 -8.91
C LEU A 77 -11.25 -19.76 -9.81
N VAL A 78 -10.68 -20.60 -10.69
CA VAL A 78 -11.46 -21.52 -11.52
C VAL A 78 -12.10 -22.62 -10.67
N GLU A 79 -11.38 -23.16 -9.69
CA GLU A 79 -11.91 -24.15 -8.75
C GLU A 79 -13.08 -23.57 -7.95
N ARG A 80 -12.94 -22.34 -7.45
CA ARG A 80 -13.94 -21.68 -6.61
C ARG A 80 -15.16 -21.17 -7.37
N TYR A 81 -14.96 -20.58 -8.56
CA TYR A 81 -16.01 -19.86 -9.27
C TYR A 81 -16.37 -20.44 -10.64
N GLY A 82 -15.71 -21.53 -11.03
CA GLY A 82 -15.80 -22.09 -12.36
C GLY A 82 -15.14 -21.23 -13.42
N ARG A 83 -14.91 -21.82 -14.59
CA ARG A 83 -14.30 -21.15 -15.75
C ARG A 83 -15.04 -19.87 -16.18
N PRO A 84 -16.39 -19.83 -16.23
CA PRO A 84 -17.11 -18.60 -16.55
C PRO A 84 -16.91 -17.50 -15.50
N GLY A 85 -16.87 -17.85 -14.21
CA GLY A 85 -16.63 -16.90 -13.12
C GLY A 85 -15.22 -16.31 -13.18
N PHE A 86 -14.22 -17.17 -13.40
CA PHE A 86 -12.84 -16.74 -13.65
C PHE A 86 -12.74 -15.78 -14.84
N ASN A 87 -13.37 -16.08 -15.98
CA ASN A 87 -13.29 -15.22 -17.16
C ASN A 87 -13.88 -13.82 -16.89
N GLN A 88 -14.96 -13.73 -16.11
CA GLN A 88 -15.54 -12.45 -15.70
C GLN A 88 -14.60 -11.68 -14.77
N LEU A 89 -13.98 -12.36 -13.81
CA LEU A 89 -12.98 -11.77 -12.92
C LEU A 89 -11.74 -11.30 -13.69
N ASP A 90 -11.21 -12.08 -14.64
CA ASP A 90 -10.07 -11.67 -15.48
C ASP A 90 -10.39 -10.41 -16.28
N ASN A 91 -11.61 -10.31 -16.84
CA ASN A 91 -12.05 -9.10 -17.53
C ASN A 91 -12.13 -7.89 -16.58
N ASP A 92 -12.69 -8.07 -15.37
CA ASP A 92 -12.77 -7.00 -14.36
C ASP A 92 -11.36 -6.57 -13.90
N LEU A 93 -10.41 -7.52 -13.75
CA LEU A 93 -9.01 -7.23 -13.42
C LEU A 93 -8.27 -6.49 -14.54
N ARG A 94 -8.53 -6.83 -15.81
CA ARG A 94 -8.01 -6.07 -16.97
C ARG A 94 -8.54 -4.64 -16.99
N ALA A 95 -9.81 -4.44 -16.64
CA ALA A 95 -10.37 -3.09 -16.49
C ALA A 95 -9.71 -2.33 -15.33
N LEU A 96 -9.44 -3.00 -14.20
CA LEU A 96 -8.73 -2.41 -13.07
C LEU A 96 -7.30 -2.01 -13.44
N LYS A 97 -6.55 -2.90 -14.12
CA LYS A 97 -5.22 -2.61 -14.66
C LYS A 97 -5.22 -1.34 -15.51
N GLN A 98 -6.15 -1.24 -16.47
CA GLN A 98 -6.27 -0.07 -17.34
C GLN A 98 -6.60 1.21 -16.55
N ALA A 99 -7.49 1.13 -15.56
CA ALA A 99 -7.86 2.26 -14.73
C ALA A 99 -6.69 2.75 -13.86
N ILE A 100 -5.89 1.82 -13.30
CA ILE A 100 -4.66 2.12 -12.56
C ILE A 100 -3.65 2.83 -13.47
N GLU A 101 -3.36 2.26 -14.65
CA GLU A 101 -2.42 2.83 -15.63
C GLU A 101 -2.84 4.24 -16.04
N THR A 102 -4.13 4.45 -16.34
CA THR A 102 -4.67 5.75 -16.73
C THR A 102 -4.59 6.78 -15.59
N HIS A 103 -4.93 6.40 -14.36
CA HIS A 103 -4.93 7.32 -13.22
C HIS A 103 -3.51 7.67 -12.75
N THR A 104 -2.61 6.69 -12.72
CA THR A 104 -1.31 6.82 -12.04
C THR A 104 -0.14 7.01 -12.99
N GLY A 105 -0.28 6.64 -14.27
CA GLY A 105 0.83 6.55 -15.22
C GLY A 105 1.80 5.39 -14.95
N LEU A 106 1.55 4.57 -13.92
CA LEU A 106 2.37 3.41 -13.59
C LEU A 106 2.00 2.24 -14.49
N GLU A 107 3.00 1.55 -15.02
CA GLU A 107 2.76 0.29 -15.72
C GLU A 107 2.33 -0.80 -14.71
N ALA A 108 1.17 -1.39 -14.98
CA ALA A 108 0.59 -2.44 -14.16
C ALA A 108 0.71 -3.80 -14.84
N SER A 109 0.75 -4.89 -14.07
CA SER A 109 0.78 -6.26 -14.58
C SER A 109 -0.14 -7.15 -13.77
N ILE A 110 -0.84 -8.07 -14.44
CA ILE A 110 -1.67 -9.10 -13.79
C ILE A 110 -0.90 -10.42 -13.89
N ILE A 111 -0.62 -11.02 -12.74
CA ILE A 111 0.06 -12.31 -12.62
C ILE A 111 -0.85 -13.31 -11.93
N TYR A 112 -0.98 -14.47 -12.55
CA TYR A 112 -1.56 -15.65 -11.93
C TYR A 112 -0.42 -16.60 -11.58
N VAL A 113 -0.18 -16.83 -10.28
CA VAL A 113 1.03 -17.51 -9.76
C VAL A 113 1.16 -18.96 -10.26
N ASP A 114 0.08 -19.53 -10.74
CA ASP A 114 -0.06 -20.90 -11.21
C ASP A 114 -0.35 -21.00 -12.73
N ASP A 115 -0.20 -19.90 -13.49
CA ASP A 115 -0.47 -19.87 -14.94
C ASP A 115 0.78 -19.48 -15.74
N VAL A 116 1.20 -20.38 -16.63
CA VAL A 116 2.36 -20.18 -17.52
C VAL A 116 2.20 -18.92 -18.38
N GLY A 117 0.99 -18.66 -18.88
CA GLY A 117 0.75 -17.55 -19.82
C GLY A 117 1.05 -16.17 -19.20
N SER A 118 0.79 -16.00 -17.90
CA SER A 118 1.12 -14.75 -17.21
C SER A 118 2.60 -14.60 -16.85
N LEU A 119 3.33 -15.72 -16.72
CA LEU A 119 4.71 -15.76 -16.24
C LEU A 119 5.77 -15.85 -17.36
N ASP A 120 5.39 -16.36 -18.54
CA ASP A 120 6.27 -16.52 -19.70
C ASP A 120 7.02 -15.24 -20.11
N PRO A 121 6.40 -14.02 -20.09
CA PRO A 121 7.11 -12.77 -20.42
C PRO A 121 8.29 -12.43 -19.48
N TYR A 122 8.37 -13.11 -18.34
CA TYR A 122 9.41 -12.97 -17.32
C TYR A 122 10.35 -14.19 -17.28
N GLY A 123 10.09 -15.23 -18.08
CA GLY A 123 10.85 -16.47 -18.08
C GLY A 123 10.73 -17.25 -16.76
N LEU A 124 9.59 -17.13 -16.08
CA LEU A 124 9.32 -17.78 -14.79
C LEU A 124 8.33 -18.94 -14.95
N GLN A 125 8.31 -19.84 -13.96
CA GLN A 125 7.45 -21.01 -13.96
C GLN A 125 6.34 -20.88 -12.90
N PRO A 126 5.17 -21.49 -13.14
CA PRO A 126 4.12 -21.60 -12.14
C PRO A 126 4.61 -22.23 -10.83
N VAL A 127 4.06 -21.76 -9.71
CA VAL A 127 4.29 -22.32 -8.38
C VAL A 127 3.02 -22.94 -7.81
N ASN A 128 3.13 -23.65 -6.69
CA ASN A 128 1.95 -24.11 -5.96
C ASN A 128 1.28 -22.90 -5.27
N PRO A 129 0.06 -22.50 -5.67
CA PRO A 129 -0.62 -21.34 -5.10
C PRO A 129 -0.98 -21.53 -3.63
N ALA A 130 -1.13 -22.78 -3.15
CA ALA A 130 -1.42 -23.09 -1.76
C ALA A 130 -0.19 -22.97 -0.83
N ASN A 131 1.02 -22.72 -1.38
CA ASN A 131 2.23 -22.53 -0.57
C ASN A 131 2.63 -21.04 -0.56
N PRO A 132 2.38 -20.31 0.55
CA PRO A 132 2.65 -18.87 0.61
C PRO A 132 4.14 -18.54 0.40
N TRP A 133 5.06 -19.40 0.83
CA TRP A 133 6.49 -19.19 0.62
C TRP A 133 6.89 -19.30 -0.85
N GLN A 134 6.27 -20.19 -1.63
CA GLN A 134 6.53 -20.26 -3.06
C GLN A 134 5.96 -19.04 -3.79
N VAL A 135 4.78 -18.57 -3.40
CA VAL A 135 4.18 -17.34 -3.93
C VAL A 135 5.08 -16.13 -3.62
N LYS A 136 5.55 -15.99 -2.38
CA LYS A 136 6.49 -14.93 -2.01
C LYS A 136 7.75 -14.98 -2.87
N LYS A 137 8.38 -16.16 -2.99
CA LYS A 137 9.58 -16.33 -3.79
C LYS A 137 9.35 -15.94 -5.26
N LEU A 138 8.21 -16.31 -5.83
CA LEU A 138 7.84 -15.93 -7.19
C LEU A 138 7.70 -14.39 -7.34
N ILE A 139 7.09 -13.71 -6.36
CA ILE A 139 6.99 -12.25 -6.37
C ILE A 139 8.38 -11.59 -6.29
N ASP A 140 9.27 -12.13 -5.46
CA ASP A 140 10.65 -11.63 -5.34
C ASP A 140 11.46 -11.87 -6.63
N GLU A 141 11.27 -13.02 -7.29
CA GLU A 141 11.85 -13.32 -8.61
C GLU A 141 11.29 -12.39 -9.70
N LEU A 142 9.98 -12.10 -9.70
CA LEU A 142 9.37 -11.12 -10.61
C LEU A 142 9.96 -9.72 -10.41
N ASP A 143 10.14 -9.30 -9.16
CA ASP A 143 10.76 -8.02 -8.82
C ASP A 143 12.19 -7.94 -9.35
N ALA A 144 12.98 -9.02 -9.22
CA ALA A 144 14.33 -9.10 -9.76
C ALA A 144 14.34 -9.02 -11.30
N ARG A 145 13.44 -9.74 -12.00
CA ARG A 145 13.32 -9.68 -13.47
C ARG A 145 12.93 -8.29 -13.98
N LEU A 146 12.11 -7.57 -13.21
CA LEU A 146 11.79 -6.17 -13.49
C LEU A 146 12.97 -5.25 -13.19
N GLY A 147 13.73 -5.55 -12.13
CA GLY A 147 14.97 -4.88 -11.74
C GLY A 147 16.00 -4.85 -12.86
N ASP A 148 16.21 -5.98 -13.53
CA ASP A 148 17.08 -6.10 -14.71
C ASP A 148 16.68 -5.14 -15.86
N ARG A 149 15.41 -4.71 -15.88
CA ARG A 149 14.83 -3.79 -16.87
C ARG A 149 14.75 -2.34 -16.35
N GLY A 150 15.32 -2.05 -15.18
CA GLY A 150 15.29 -0.73 -14.54
C GLY A 150 13.95 -0.39 -13.89
N ARG A 151 13.19 -1.40 -13.45
CA ARG A 151 11.89 -1.26 -12.80
C ARG A 151 11.87 -1.98 -11.46
N ALA A 152 10.97 -1.60 -10.56
CA ALA A 152 10.75 -2.36 -9.34
C ALA A 152 9.29 -2.33 -8.92
N ILE A 153 8.82 -3.43 -8.36
CA ILE A 153 7.48 -3.56 -7.78
C ILE A 153 7.43 -2.64 -6.55
N ARG A 154 6.62 -1.59 -6.63
CA ARG A 154 6.37 -0.68 -5.51
C ARG A 154 5.00 -0.89 -4.90
N TYR A 155 4.06 -1.41 -5.68
CA TYR A 155 2.70 -1.69 -5.27
C TYR A 155 2.35 -3.12 -5.66
N LEU A 156 1.83 -3.87 -4.69
CA LEU A 156 1.36 -5.23 -4.86
C LEU A 156 -0.09 -5.30 -4.37
N LEU A 157 -0.98 -5.74 -5.24
CA LEU A 157 -2.38 -5.99 -4.94
C LEU A 157 -2.67 -7.48 -5.06
N ILE A 158 -2.99 -8.13 -3.95
CA ILE A 158 -3.43 -9.52 -3.92
C ILE A 158 -4.94 -9.55 -4.15
N VAL A 159 -5.41 -10.43 -5.04
CA VAL A 159 -6.83 -10.61 -5.33
C VAL A 159 -7.24 -12.03 -4.98
N GLY A 160 -8.17 -12.17 -4.04
CA GLY A 160 -8.60 -13.45 -3.50
C GLY A 160 -8.41 -13.55 -1.98
N GLY A 161 -9.12 -14.50 -1.37
CA GLY A 161 -8.96 -14.86 0.03
C GLY A 161 -7.79 -15.81 0.27
N ASP A 162 -7.73 -16.37 1.49
CA ASP A 162 -6.68 -17.31 1.92
C ASP A 162 -6.64 -18.59 1.06
N SER A 163 -7.78 -19.04 0.55
CA SER A 163 -7.86 -20.22 -0.33
C SER A 163 -7.37 -19.97 -1.77
N VAL A 164 -7.18 -18.71 -2.17
CA VAL A 164 -6.71 -18.33 -3.52
C VAL A 164 -5.25 -17.91 -3.47
N VAL A 165 -4.90 -17.01 -2.56
CA VAL A 165 -3.52 -16.64 -2.23
C VAL A 165 -3.40 -16.63 -0.71
N PRO A 166 -2.77 -17.65 -0.11
CA PRO A 166 -2.73 -17.80 1.35
C PRO A 166 -2.04 -16.63 2.04
N PHE A 167 -2.49 -16.33 3.25
CA PHE A 167 -1.71 -15.54 4.20
C PHE A 167 -0.48 -16.33 4.65
N HIS A 168 0.58 -15.63 5.00
CA HIS A 168 1.60 -16.23 5.86
C HIS A 168 1.06 -16.34 7.29
N ARG A 169 1.34 -17.46 7.95
CA ARG A 169 0.99 -17.71 9.35
C ARG A 169 2.18 -17.33 10.22
N LEU A 170 2.18 -16.10 10.75
CA LEU A 170 3.27 -15.58 11.58
C LEU A 170 3.07 -15.94 13.04
N PRO A 171 4.12 -16.16 13.84
CA PRO A 171 3.96 -16.40 15.27
C PRO A 171 3.26 -15.22 15.93
N ASN A 172 2.23 -15.50 16.73
CA ASN A 172 1.54 -14.47 17.50
C ASN A 172 2.40 -14.08 18.72
N PRO A 173 2.84 -12.81 18.85
CA PRO A 173 3.59 -12.37 20.03
C PRO A 173 2.69 -12.09 21.25
N ALA A 174 1.37 -12.06 21.08
CA ALA A 174 0.43 -11.81 22.16
C ALA A 174 0.16 -13.09 22.99
N ASP A 175 -0.07 -12.91 24.29
CA ASP A 175 -0.49 -13.98 25.20
C ASP A 175 -2.01 -14.11 25.15
N ASP A 176 -2.51 -14.64 24.04
CA ASP A 176 -3.92 -14.93 23.81
C ASP A 176 -4.11 -16.37 23.27
N GLN A 177 -5.30 -16.69 22.74
CA GLN A 177 -5.64 -18.03 22.28
C GLN A 177 -5.24 -18.28 20.81
N ASP A 178 -4.83 -17.26 20.07
CA ASP A 178 -4.52 -17.37 18.66
C ASP A 178 -3.09 -17.91 18.47
N LEU A 179 -2.97 -19.01 17.71
CA LEU A 179 -1.69 -19.68 17.47
C LEU A 179 -0.79 -18.88 16.52
N ASP A 180 -1.40 -18.19 15.56
CA ASP A 180 -0.72 -17.42 14.53
C ASP A 180 -1.50 -16.18 14.15
N VAL A 181 -0.80 -15.27 13.48
CA VAL A 181 -1.36 -14.07 12.86
C VAL A 181 -1.30 -14.25 11.35
N PRO A 182 -2.45 -14.37 10.65
CA PRO A 182 -2.50 -14.31 9.21
C PRO A 182 -1.99 -12.95 8.71
N SER A 183 -0.96 -12.93 7.87
CA SER A 183 -0.30 -11.71 7.44
C SER A 183 0.12 -11.74 5.97
N ASP A 184 -0.01 -10.59 5.31
CA ASP A 184 0.53 -10.33 3.98
C ASP A 184 1.92 -9.65 4.04
N ASN A 185 2.43 -9.30 5.23
CA ASN A 185 3.71 -8.58 5.37
C ASN A 185 4.90 -9.31 4.73
N PRO A 186 5.00 -10.65 4.76
CA PRO A 186 6.09 -11.32 4.05
C PRO A 186 6.04 -11.11 2.53
N TYR A 187 4.86 -10.94 1.93
CA TYR A 187 4.73 -10.54 0.53
C TYR A 187 5.16 -9.09 0.28
N ALA A 188 5.14 -8.25 1.31
CA ALA A 188 5.61 -6.86 1.27
C ALA A 188 7.13 -6.73 1.39
N SER A 189 7.79 -7.77 1.90
CA SER A 189 9.21 -7.73 2.27
C SER A 189 10.05 -8.43 1.21
N ARG A 190 11.21 -7.89 0.84
CA ARG A 190 12.15 -8.49 -0.13
C ARG A 190 13.07 -9.51 0.50
N ASP A 191 13.39 -9.33 1.78
CA ASP A 191 14.22 -10.25 2.54
C ASP A 191 13.38 -11.12 3.49
N ALA A 192 14.06 -11.81 4.41
CA ALA A 192 13.42 -12.64 5.43
C ALA A 192 12.84 -11.83 6.59
N ASN A 193 13.19 -10.55 6.73
CA ASN A 193 12.75 -9.68 7.80
C ASN A 193 11.41 -9.04 7.46
N TYR A 194 10.33 -9.79 7.68
CA TYR A 194 8.96 -9.38 7.39
C TYR A 194 8.44 -8.17 8.21
N LEU A 195 9.26 -7.60 9.10
CA LEU A 195 8.93 -6.42 9.90
C LEU A 195 9.17 -5.11 9.15
N ILE A 196 9.92 -5.14 8.04
CA ILE A 196 10.29 -3.96 7.26
C ILE A 196 9.77 -4.11 5.82
N PRO A 197 8.51 -3.74 5.56
CA PRO A 197 7.96 -3.84 4.22
C PRO A 197 8.61 -2.83 3.27
N GLU A 198 9.14 -3.29 2.13
CA GLU A 198 9.74 -2.42 1.10
C GLU A 198 8.87 -2.27 -0.17
N ARG A 199 7.69 -2.89 -0.22
CA ARG A 199 6.63 -2.61 -1.21
C ARG A 199 5.30 -2.43 -0.50
N ALA A 200 4.45 -1.53 -1.00
CA ALA A 200 3.10 -1.35 -0.49
C ALA A 200 2.25 -2.56 -0.90
N VAL A 201 1.57 -3.18 0.06
CA VAL A 201 0.69 -4.34 -0.19
C VAL A 201 -0.74 -4.00 0.17
N GLY A 202 -1.68 -4.39 -0.69
CA GLY A 202 -3.10 -4.42 -0.40
C GLY A 202 -3.71 -5.74 -0.84
N ARG A 203 -4.90 -6.05 -0.32
CA ARG A 203 -5.68 -7.23 -0.70
C ARG A 203 -7.12 -6.86 -1.01
N ILE A 204 -7.67 -7.40 -2.09
CA ILE A 204 -9.11 -7.48 -2.33
C ILE A 204 -9.55 -8.90 -1.97
N PRO A 205 -10.13 -9.12 -0.77
CA PRO A 205 -10.57 -10.44 -0.33
C PRO A 205 -11.85 -10.86 -1.06
N ASP A 206 -12.07 -12.15 -1.17
CA ASP A 206 -13.16 -12.71 -1.97
C ASP A 206 -14.40 -13.14 -1.18
N GLY A 207 -14.40 -12.91 0.14
CA GLY A 207 -15.49 -13.22 1.07
C GLY A 207 -15.70 -14.72 1.22
N GLU A 208 -15.39 -15.29 2.38
CA GLU A 208 -15.61 -16.72 2.62
C GLU A 208 -17.09 -17.08 2.39
N GLY A 209 -17.36 -18.12 1.60
CA GLY A 209 -18.72 -18.54 1.24
C GLY A 209 -19.43 -17.64 0.20
N GLU A 210 -18.86 -16.50 -0.17
CA GLU A 210 -19.45 -15.61 -1.17
C GLU A 210 -19.20 -16.08 -2.61
N GLY A 211 -20.16 -15.77 -3.49
CA GLY A 211 -20.05 -16.03 -4.92
C GLY A 211 -19.15 -15.03 -5.64
N SER A 212 -18.82 -15.31 -6.91
CA SER A 212 -17.93 -14.46 -7.71
C SER A 212 -18.40 -13.01 -7.82
N LEU A 213 -19.72 -12.75 -7.75
CA LEU A 213 -20.28 -11.41 -7.80
C LEU A 213 -19.77 -10.48 -6.69
N PHE A 214 -19.50 -11.02 -5.49
CA PHE A 214 -18.98 -10.22 -4.39
C PHE A 214 -17.57 -9.70 -4.71
N LEU A 215 -16.64 -10.60 -5.06
CA LEU A 215 -15.27 -10.21 -5.44
C LEU A 215 -15.28 -9.25 -6.63
N ARG A 216 -16.13 -9.51 -7.63
CA ARG A 216 -16.31 -8.61 -8.78
C ARG A 216 -16.77 -7.21 -8.37
N SER A 217 -17.70 -7.11 -7.42
CA SER A 217 -18.18 -5.81 -6.92
C SER A 217 -17.07 -4.98 -6.29
N LEU A 218 -16.15 -5.62 -5.55
CA LEU A 218 -14.99 -4.96 -4.95
C LEU A 218 -13.99 -4.48 -6.01
N ILE A 219 -13.71 -5.33 -7.01
CA ILE A 219 -12.85 -4.96 -8.14
C ILE A 219 -13.46 -3.79 -8.92
N GLN A 220 -14.76 -3.81 -9.19
CA GLN A 220 -15.48 -2.75 -9.90
C GLN A 220 -15.52 -1.45 -9.07
N ALA A 221 -15.65 -1.53 -7.75
CA ALA A 221 -15.54 -0.37 -6.88
C ALA A 221 -14.13 0.27 -6.94
N ALA A 222 -13.07 -0.56 -6.98
CA ALA A 222 -11.71 -0.09 -7.16
C ALA A 222 -11.50 0.57 -8.54
N VAL A 223 -12.03 -0.03 -9.62
CA VAL A 223 -12.03 0.56 -10.98
C VAL A 223 -12.66 1.94 -10.95
N ALA A 224 -13.87 2.07 -10.39
CA ALA A 224 -14.58 3.33 -10.30
C ALA A 224 -13.82 4.37 -9.47
N GLY A 225 -13.12 3.94 -8.41
CA GLY A 225 -12.24 4.79 -7.62
C GLY A 225 -11.11 5.41 -8.44
N HIS A 226 -10.38 4.59 -9.21
CA HIS A 226 -9.32 5.07 -10.09
C HIS A 226 -9.83 5.99 -11.19
N GLN A 227 -10.98 5.68 -11.80
CA GLN A 227 -11.59 6.50 -12.85
C GLN A 227 -11.99 7.89 -12.35
N ARG A 228 -12.63 7.98 -11.16
CA ARG A 228 -13.00 9.27 -10.55
C ARG A 228 -11.78 10.16 -10.32
N LEU A 229 -10.69 9.59 -9.81
CA LEU A 229 -9.47 10.33 -9.51
C LEU A 229 -8.72 10.75 -10.78
N ALA A 230 -8.77 9.93 -11.84
CA ALA A 230 -8.23 10.31 -13.16
C ALA A 230 -8.99 11.51 -13.74
N THR A 231 -10.32 11.51 -13.71
CA THR A 231 -11.13 12.62 -14.22
C THR A 231 -10.92 13.92 -13.42
N GLY A 232 -10.72 13.81 -12.09
CA GLY A 232 -10.46 14.98 -11.24
C GLY A 232 -9.12 15.68 -11.53
N LYS A 233 -8.12 14.95 -12.03
CA LYS A 233 -6.81 15.51 -12.43
C LYS A 233 -6.83 16.17 -13.82
N GLY A 234 -7.83 15.89 -14.66
CA GLY A 234 -7.94 16.42 -16.02
C GLY A 234 -8.63 17.79 -16.14
N LEU A 235 -9.04 18.40 -15.02
CA LEU A 235 -9.79 19.67 -14.98
C LEU A 235 -8.98 20.89 -14.48
N LEU A 236 -7.64 20.80 -14.43
CA LEU A 236 -6.75 21.91 -14.08
C LEU A 236 -5.93 22.38 -15.28
#